data_AF-A0A924GJ35-F1
#
_entry.id   AF-A0A924GJ35-F1
#
_cell.length_a   1.000
_cell.length_b   1.000
_cell.length_c   1.000
_cell.angle_alpha   90.00
_cell.angle_beta   90.00
_cell.angle_gamma   90.00
#
_symmetry.space_group_name_H-M   'P 1'
#
loop_
_entity.id
_entity.type
_entity.pdbx_description
1 polymer ?
#
loop_
_entity_poly.entity_id
_entity_poly.type
_entity_poly.pdbx_seq_one_letter_code
_entity_poly.pdbx_strand_id
1 'polypeptide(L)'
;MDPLYPTFGVFIALEGGEGAGKSTQSRLLADWLMGLGHEAVLTREPGGTTVGTALRDIVLSHSTGDLSDHAEALIYAGDKAEHVDKVVMPALVAGRIVITDRYVDSTLAYQGAGRSLDIEGLAFIARWATSNLRPHLTVLLDVDPAVGLSRFETPDRIEAEPLDFHQRVRKSFLDLAAADPEHYVVIDAGRDQQDIHREIVDRVEPWLRQVRADA
;
A
#
# COMPACT_ATOMS: atom_id res chain seq x y z
N MET A 1 4.53 4.58 -19.95
CA MET A 1 4.81 3.17 -19.64
C MET A 1 3.47 2.52 -19.41
N ASP A 2 3.18 1.41 -20.07
CA ASP A 2 1.87 0.76 -19.95
C ASP A 2 1.77 0.04 -18.60
N PRO A 3 0.61 0.06 -17.91
CA PRO A 3 0.42 -0.65 -16.64
C PRO A 3 0.72 -2.14 -16.78
N LEU A 4 1.54 -2.68 -15.89
CA LEU A 4 1.83 -4.12 -15.82
C LEU A 4 0.96 -4.75 -14.74
N TYR A 5 -0.12 -5.40 -15.14
CA TYR A 5 -0.85 -6.34 -14.30
C TYR A 5 -0.28 -7.75 -14.55
N PRO A 6 0.33 -8.41 -13.55
CA PRO A 6 1.00 -9.68 -13.76
C PRO A 6 -0.02 -10.76 -14.16
N THR A 7 0.35 -11.70 -15.02
CA THR A 7 -0.51 -12.84 -15.41
C THR A 7 -0.21 -14.10 -14.60
N PHE A 8 0.59 -13.95 -13.54
CA PHE A 8 1.10 -14.99 -12.65
C PHE A 8 1.09 -14.47 -11.21
N GLY A 9 0.83 -15.38 -10.27
CA GLY A 9 0.62 -15.00 -8.87
C GLY A 9 -0.57 -14.04 -8.72
N VAL A 10 -0.73 -13.47 -7.53
CA VAL A 10 -1.73 -12.44 -7.27
C VAL A 10 -1.12 -11.33 -6.43
N PHE A 11 -1.18 -10.08 -6.88
CA PHE A 11 -0.69 -8.94 -6.10
C PHE A 11 -1.84 -8.11 -5.53
N ILE A 12 -1.87 -7.96 -4.21
CA ILE A 12 -2.90 -7.21 -3.47
C ILE A 12 -2.21 -6.16 -2.62
N ALA A 13 -2.67 -4.92 -2.72
CA ALA A 13 -2.22 -3.82 -1.88
C ALA A 13 -3.33 -3.40 -0.90
N LEU A 14 -2.98 -3.12 0.34
CA LEU A 14 -3.86 -2.45 1.30
C LEU A 14 -3.40 -1.01 1.46
N GLU A 15 -4.30 -0.07 1.20
CA GLU A 15 -4.06 1.36 1.24
C GLU A 15 -5.05 2.05 2.19
N GLY A 16 -4.76 3.29 2.56
CA GLY A 16 -5.61 4.08 3.44
C GLY A 16 -4.84 4.98 4.40
N GLY A 17 -5.58 5.89 5.05
CA GLY A 17 -5.07 6.81 6.05
C GLY A 17 -4.52 6.11 7.30
N GLU A 18 -4.00 6.91 8.23
CA GLU A 18 -3.48 6.40 9.49
C GLU A 18 -4.57 5.80 10.36
N GLY A 19 -4.23 4.72 11.07
CA GLY A 19 -5.17 4.03 11.96
C GLY A 19 -6.28 3.24 11.25
N ALA A 20 -6.33 3.21 9.91
CA ALA A 20 -7.40 2.53 9.15
C ALA A 20 -7.45 0.99 9.32
N GLY A 21 -6.46 0.38 9.96
CA GLY A 21 -6.43 -1.07 10.24
C GLY A 21 -5.77 -1.92 9.16
N LYS A 22 -5.00 -1.32 8.23
CA LYS A 22 -4.29 -2.00 7.13
C LYS A 22 -3.49 -3.21 7.60
N SER A 23 -2.60 -3.02 8.58
CA SER A 23 -1.74 -4.10 9.08
C SER A 23 -2.50 -5.22 9.80
N THR A 24 -3.72 -4.95 10.28
CA THR A 24 -4.60 -5.98 10.83
C THR A 24 -5.26 -6.78 9.71
N GLN A 25 -5.84 -6.08 8.73
CA GLN A 25 -6.53 -6.72 7.63
C GLN A 25 -5.58 -7.50 6.71
N SER A 26 -4.35 -7.02 6.51
CA SER A 26 -3.34 -7.73 5.72
C SER A 26 -2.93 -9.06 6.36
N ARG A 27 -2.77 -9.09 7.69
CA ARG A 27 -2.49 -10.33 8.45
C ARG A 27 -3.67 -11.30 8.39
N LEU A 28 -4.89 -10.83 8.66
CA LEU A 28 -6.08 -11.68 8.59
C LEU A 28 -6.26 -12.29 7.19
N LEU A 29 -6.03 -11.49 6.14
CA LEU A 29 -6.09 -11.98 4.77
C LEU A 29 -5.01 -13.04 4.49
N ALA A 30 -3.78 -12.82 4.93
CA ALA A 30 -2.71 -13.80 4.78
C ALA A 30 -3.05 -15.11 5.50
N ASP A 31 -3.53 -15.03 6.75
CA ASP A 31 -3.92 -16.20 7.55
C ASP A 31 -5.05 -16.99 6.89
N TRP A 32 -6.07 -16.30 6.36
CA TRP A 32 -7.16 -16.92 5.62
C TRP A 32 -6.66 -17.65 4.36
N LEU A 33 -5.82 -17.01 3.55
CA LEU A 33 -5.25 -17.63 2.34
C LEU A 33 -4.38 -18.85 2.66
N MET A 34 -3.55 -18.78 3.69
CA MET A 34 -2.74 -19.91 4.15
C MET A 34 -3.63 -21.05 4.66
N GLY A 35 -4.75 -20.73 5.33
CA GLY A 35 -5.76 -21.70 5.73
C GLY A 35 -6.44 -22.43 4.57
N LEU A 36 -6.49 -21.81 3.39
CA LEU A 36 -6.95 -22.43 2.14
C LEU A 36 -5.85 -23.21 1.39
N GLY A 37 -4.63 -23.20 1.90
CA GLY A 37 -3.48 -23.89 1.29
C GLY A 37 -2.73 -23.07 0.24
N HIS A 38 -3.00 -21.76 0.11
CA HIS A 38 -2.23 -20.89 -0.77
C HIS A 38 -0.92 -20.43 -0.12
N GLU A 39 0.13 -20.27 -0.93
CA GLU A 39 1.36 -19.58 -0.50
C GLU A 39 1.15 -18.06 -0.53
N ALA A 40 1.01 -17.44 0.65
CA ALA A 40 0.85 -15.99 0.81
C ALA A 40 2.12 -15.35 1.38
N VAL A 41 2.62 -14.31 0.71
CA VAL A 41 3.73 -13.47 1.14
C VAL A 41 3.17 -12.17 1.67
N LEU A 42 3.19 -12.01 2.99
CA LEU A 42 2.83 -10.75 3.64
C LEU A 42 4.05 -9.83 3.74
N THR A 43 3.91 -8.59 3.28
CA THR A 43 4.97 -7.59 3.29
C THR A 43 4.41 -6.18 3.52
N ARG A 44 5.28 -5.16 3.54
CA ARG A 44 4.93 -3.75 3.75
C ARG A 44 5.92 -2.81 3.08
N GLU A 45 5.45 -1.61 2.78
CA GLU A 45 6.28 -0.52 2.27
C GLU A 45 6.06 0.78 3.06
N PRO A 46 7.12 1.51 3.42
CA PRO A 46 8.53 1.14 3.28
C PRO A 46 8.96 0.11 4.32
N GLY A 47 10.07 -0.60 4.05
CA GLY A 47 10.70 -1.48 5.04
C GLY A 47 10.55 -2.99 4.81
N GLY A 48 10.13 -3.43 3.63
CA GLY A 48 10.00 -4.85 3.30
C GLY A 48 11.33 -5.60 3.08
N THR A 49 12.46 -4.88 3.05
CA THR A 49 13.80 -5.43 2.82
C THR A 49 14.82 -4.85 3.81
N THR A 50 16.04 -5.39 3.86
CA THR A 50 17.14 -4.81 4.65
C THR A 50 17.44 -3.36 4.24
N VAL A 51 17.53 -3.11 2.94
CA VAL A 51 17.71 -1.75 2.39
C VAL A 51 16.49 -0.88 2.69
N GLY A 52 15.29 -1.41 2.45
CA GLY A 52 14.03 -0.71 2.75
C GLY A 52 13.90 -0.34 4.22
N THR A 53 14.40 -1.16 5.14
CA THR A 53 14.40 -0.86 6.58
C THR A 53 15.27 0.37 6.86
N ALA A 54 16.48 0.43 6.29
CA ALA A 54 17.34 1.60 6.44
C ALA A 54 16.70 2.86 5.83
N LEU A 55 16.04 2.74 4.68
CA LEU A 55 15.31 3.86 4.05
C LEU A 55 14.11 4.30 4.89
N ARG A 56 13.36 3.35 5.46
CA ARG A 56 12.25 3.60 6.38
C ARG A 56 12.72 4.39 7.60
N ASP A 57 13.83 4.00 8.20
CA ASP A 57 14.39 4.69 9.37
C ASP A 57 14.72 6.15 9.04
N ILE A 58 15.27 6.41 7.84
CA ILE A 58 15.57 7.78 7.38
C ILE A 58 14.28 8.61 7.30
N VAL A 59 13.21 8.10 6.68
CA VAL A 59 12.00 8.92 6.43
C VAL A 59 11.06 9.04 7.63
N LEU A 60 11.09 8.10 8.58
CA LEU A 60 10.19 8.13 9.74
C LEU A 60 10.85 8.66 11.02
N SER A 61 12.18 8.56 11.14
CA SER A 61 12.86 9.00 12.35
C SER A 61 12.93 10.52 12.45
N HIS A 62 12.57 11.04 13.62
CA HIS A 62 12.81 12.44 14.00
C HIS A 62 14.31 12.78 14.05
N SER A 63 15.21 11.80 14.16
CA SER A 63 16.66 12.02 14.25
C SER A 63 17.33 12.37 12.93
N THR A 64 16.66 12.13 11.80
CA THR A 64 17.18 12.43 10.46
C THR A 64 17.19 13.94 10.20
N GLY A 65 16.37 14.71 10.92
CA GLY A 65 16.11 16.12 10.63
C GLY A 65 15.09 16.31 9.50
N ASP A 66 14.94 17.55 9.04
CA ASP A 66 13.96 17.89 8.02
C ASP A 66 14.43 17.42 6.63
N LEU A 67 13.66 16.54 6.02
CA LEU A 67 13.84 16.15 4.62
C LEU A 67 13.05 17.10 3.72
N SER A 68 13.66 17.55 2.62
CA SER A 68 12.89 18.19 1.55
C SER A 68 11.87 17.20 0.98
N ASP A 69 10.68 17.68 0.59
CA ASP A 69 9.61 16.84 0.03
C ASP A 69 10.06 15.96 -1.15
N HIS A 70 10.93 16.49 -2.02
CA HIS A 70 11.48 15.73 -3.15
C HIS A 70 12.39 14.59 -2.69
N ALA A 71 13.23 14.82 -1.66
CA ALA A 71 14.09 13.77 -1.10
C ALA A 71 13.26 12.67 -0.44
N GLU A 72 12.25 13.05 0.36
CA GLU A 72 11.28 12.11 0.94
C GLU A 72 10.64 11.22 -0.15
N ALA A 73 10.10 11.83 -1.20
CA ALA A 73 9.48 11.13 -2.32
C ALA A 73 10.44 10.17 -3.05
N LEU A 74 11.68 10.61 -3.30
CA LEU A 74 12.70 9.78 -3.96
C LEU A 74 13.14 8.61 -3.09
N ILE A 75 13.22 8.79 -1.76
CA ILE A 75 13.54 7.70 -0.84
C ILE A 75 12.42 6.65 -0.83
N TYR A 76 11.15 7.07 -0.76
CA TYR A 76 10.03 6.13 -0.91
C TYR A 76 10.09 5.41 -2.26
N ALA A 77 10.34 6.11 -3.37
CA ALA A 77 10.47 5.47 -4.68
C ALA A 77 11.62 4.45 -4.73
N GLY A 78 12.75 4.75 -4.08
CA GLY A 78 13.89 3.84 -3.97
C GLY A 78 13.59 2.58 -3.15
N ASP A 79 12.88 2.72 -2.03
CA ASP A 79 12.41 1.58 -1.24
C ASP A 79 11.48 0.66 -2.06
N LYS A 80 10.54 1.25 -2.81
CA LYS A 80 9.62 0.48 -3.65
C LYS A 80 10.33 -0.26 -4.78
N ALA A 81 11.31 0.38 -5.42
CA ALA A 81 12.12 -0.27 -6.47
C ALA A 81 12.82 -1.51 -5.93
N GLU A 82 13.53 -1.38 -4.80
CA GLU A 82 14.20 -2.50 -4.15
C GLU A 82 13.20 -3.59 -3.71
N HIS A 83 12.08 -3.19 -3.12
CA HIS A 83 11.09 -4.14 -2.61
C HIS A 83 10.43 -4.94 -3.76
N VAL A 84 10.13 -4.28 -4.88
CA VAL A 84 9.61 -4.97 -6.07
C VAL A 84 10.62 -5.99 -6.60
N ASP A 85 11.89 -5.61 -6.73
CA ASP A 85 12.93 -6.47 -7.29
C ASP A 85 13.31 -7.64 -6.38
N LYS A 86 13.29 -7.46 -5.06
CA LYS A 86 13.76 -8.47 -4.11
C LYS A 86 12.65 -9.35 -3.52
N VAL A 87 11.41 -8.86 -3.48
CA VAL A 87 10.32 -9.53 -2.77
C VAL A 87 9.11 -9.75 -3.68
N VAL A 88 8.52 -8.66 -4.18
CA VAL A 88 7.21 -8.74 -4.85
C VAL A 88 7.31 -9.53 -6.15
N MET A 89 8.16 -9.12 -7.08
CA MET A 89 8.26 -9.77 -8.39
C MET A 89 8.73 -11.23 -8.29
N PRO A 90 9.77 -11.58 -7.50
CA PRO A 90 10.15 -12.99 -7.31
C PRO A 90 9.01 -13.86 -6.77
N ALA A 91 8.22 -13.35 -5.81
CA ALA A 91 7.09 -14.07 -5.26
C ALA A 91 5.98 -14.28 -6.29
N LEU A 92 5.65 -13.24 -7.06
CA LEU A 92 4.65 -13.34 -8.13
C LEU A 92 5.09 -14.35 -9.20
N VAL A 93 6.34 -14.29 -9.66
CA VAL A 93 6.89 -15.24 -10.64
C VAL A 93 6.80 -16.69 -10.14
N ALA A 94 6.93 -16.91 -8.83
CA ALA A 94 6.73 -18.21 -8.20
C ALA A 94 5.24 -18.63 -8.06
N GLY A 95 4.31 -17.86 -8.62
CA GLY A 95 2.87 -18.13 -8.57
C GLY A 95 2.20 -17.77 -7.23
N ARG A 96 2.89 -17.08 -6.33
CA ARG A 96 2.41 -16.78 -4.97
C ARG A 96 1.46 -15.60 -4.94
N ILE A 97 0.73 -15.49 -3.82
CA ILE A 97 -0.08 -14.32 -3.51
C ILE A 97 0.78 -13.35 -2.69
N VAL A 98 0.96 -12.13 -3.15
CA VAL A 98 1.65 -11.07 -2.41
C VAL A 98 0.63 -10.10 -1.84
N ILE A 99 0.69 -9.88 -0.53
CA ILE A 99 -0.12 -8.89 0.19
C ILE A 99 0.83 -7.83 0.74
N THR A 100 0.71 -6.59 0.27
CA THR A 100 1.52 -5.47 0.77
C THR A 100 0.67 -4.46 1.55
N ASP A 101 1.14 -4.08 2.75
CA ASP A 101 0.65 -2.88 3.45
C ASP A 101 1.35 -1.65 2.83
N ARG A 102 0.57 -0.87 2.09
CA ARG A 102 0.97 0.24 1.21
C ARG A 102 1.74 -0.19 -0.04
N TYR A 103 1.58 0.60 -1.08
CA TYR A 103 2.29 0.52 -2.34
C TYR A 103 2.49 1.93 -2.93
N VAL A 104 2.58 2.07 -4.25
CA VAL A 104 2.79 3.36 -4.94
C VAL A 104 1.70 4.38 -4.62
N ASP A 105 0.47 3.95 -4.37
CA ASP A 105 -0.65 4.88 -4.20
C ASP A 105 -0.52 5.68 -2.90
N SER A 106 0.07 5.10 -1.84
CA SER A 106 0.56 5.84 -0.68
C SER A 106 1.52 6.96 -1.07
N THR A 107 2.46 6.75 -2.00
CA THR A 107 3.37 7.83 -2.44
C THR A 107 2.61 8.96 -3.13
N LEU A 108 1.62 8.64 -3.97
CA LEU A 108 0.81 9.65 -4.65
C LEU A 108 -0.06 10.44 -3.65
N ALA A 109 -0.64 9.75 -2.66
CA ALA A 109 -1.49 10.40 -1.67
C ALA A 109 -0.70 11.28 -0.69
N TYR A 110 0.41 10.77 -0.13
CA TYR A 110 1.19 11.49 0.90
C TYR A 110 2.14 12.51 0.28
N GLN A 111 2.99 12.10 -0.66
CA GLN A 111 3.97 13.01 -1.26
C GLN A 111 3.38 13.84 -2.40
N GLY A 112 2.43 13.31 -3.17
CA GLY A 112 1.73 14.10 -4.19
C GLY A 112 0.78 15.12 -3.56
N ALA A 113 -0.33 14.64 -2.99
CA ALA A 113 -1.36 15.53 -2.46
C ALA A 113 -1.04 16.12 -1.07
N GLY A 114 -0.49 15.32 -0.16
CA GLY A 114 -0.15 15.78 1.18
C GLY A 114 0.91 16.89 1.17
N ARG A 115 2.04 16.64 0.50
CA ARG A 115 3.15 17.60 0.32
C ARG A 115 2.98 18.58 -0.85
N SER A 116 1.89 18.48 -1.62
CA SER A 116 1.62 19.36 -2.77
C SER A 116 2.70 19.33 -3.87
N LEU A 117 3.30 18.16 -4.11
CA LEU A 117 4.20 17.96 -5.25
C LEU A 117 3.41 17.79 -6.55
N ASP A 118 4.09 18.00 -7.67
CA ASP A 118 3.54 17.68 -9.00
C ASP A 118 3.19 16.18 -9.08
N ILE A 119 1.89 15.88 -9.08
CA ILE A 119 1.37 14.51 -9.04
C ILE A 119 1.74 13.75 -10.30
N GLU A 120 1.77 14.40 -11.48
CA GLU A 120 2.08 13.74 -12.74
C GLU A 120 3.56 13.33 -12.80
N GLY A 121 4.48 14.25 -12.47
CA GLY A 121 5.90 13.96 -12.36
C GLY A 121 6.21 12.91 -11.30
N LEU A 122 5.58 13.00 -10.12
CA LEU A 122 5.75 12.01 -9.06
C LEU A 122 5.22 10.63 -9.47
N ALA A 123 4.05 10.58 -10.12
CA ALA A 123 3.50 9.33 -10.64
C ALA A 123 4.44 8.71 -11.66
N PHE A 124 5.01 9.49 -12.58
CA PHE A 124 6.00 8.97 -13.51
C PHE A 124 7.19 8.33 -12.78
N ILE A 125 7.78 9.00 -11.79
CA ILE A 125 8.92 8.48 -11.03
C ILE A 125 8.56 7.20 -10.27
N ALA A 126 7.47 7.22 -9.50
CA ALA A 126 7.07 6.07 -8.67
C ALA A 126 6.65 4.86 -9.52
N ARG A 127 6.00 5.10 -10.66
CA ARG A 127 5.66 4.05 -11.63
C ARG A 127 6.89 3.53 -12.35
N TRP A 128 7.82 4.38 -12.76
CA TRP A 128 9.07 3.95 -13.37
C TRP A 128 9.89 3.09 -12.40
N ALA A 129 10.00 3.50 -11.13
CA ALA A 129 10.74 2.80 -10.08
C ALA A 129 10.25 1.35 -9.87
N THR A 130 8.98 1.08 -10.13
CA THR A 130 8.35 -0.24 -9.92
C THR A 130 8.12 -1.02 -11.21
N SER A 131 8.77 -0.62 -12.32
CA SER A 131 8.48 -1.14 -13.68
C SER A 131 6.99 -1.10 -14.04
N ASN A 132 6.29 -0.14 -13.44
CA ASN A 132 4.86 0.09 -13.55
C ASN A 132 3.99 -1.12 -13.18
N LEU A 133 4.50 -2.01 -12.31
CA LEU A 133 3.74 -3.10 -11.72
C LEU A 133 2.52 -2.55 -10.96
N ARG A 134 1.36 -3.18 -11.18
CA ARG A 134 0.08 -2.85 -10.55
C ARG A 134 -0.45 -4.02 -9.72
N PRO A 135 -1.04 -3.76 -8.55
CA PRO A 135 -1.88 -4.73 -7.87
C PRO A 135 -3.06 -5.14 -8.76
N HIS A 136 -3.48 -6.40 -8.66
CA HIS A 136 -4.78 -6.82 -9.18
C HIS A 136 -5.92 -6.17 -8.42
N LEU A 137 -5.73 -5.96 -7.12
CA LEU A 137 -6.67 -5.29 -6.26
C LEU A 137 -5.93 -4.41 -5.25
N THR A 138 -6.30 -3.13 -5.21
CA THR A 138 -6.01 -2.23 -4.11
C THR A 138 -7.24 -2.12 -3.22
N VAL A 139 -7.10 -2.58 -1.97
CA VAL A 139 -8.12 -2.43 -0.93
C VAL A 139 -7.86 -1.12 -0.20
N LEU A 140 -8.68 -0.12 -0.46
CA LEU A 140 -8.65 1.16 0.23
C LEU A 140 -9.52 1.10 1.48
N LEU A 141 -8.89 1.11 2.66
CA LEU A 141 -9.57 1.25 3.94
C LEU A 141 -9.78 2.76 4.22
N ASP A 142 -11.01 3.23 4.04
CA ASP A 142 -11.38 4.63 4.23
C ASP A 142 -11.85 4.88 5.66
N VAL A 143 -11.24 5.87 6.32
CA VAL A 143 -11.61 6.31 7.66
C VAL A 143 -11.43 7.81 7.77
N ASP A 144 -12.24 8.46 8.60
CA ASP A 144 -12.02 9.86 8.94
C ASP A 144 -10.63 10.04 9.59
N PRO A 145 -9.78 10.97 9.09
CA PRO A 145 -8.44 11.15 9.63
C PRO A 145 -8.43 11.49 11.12
N ALA A 146 -9.41 12.24 11.62
CA ALA A 146 -9.48 12.58 13.04
C ALA A 146 -9.70 11.33 13.91
N VAL A 147 -10.50 10.38 13.42
CA VAL A 147 -10.75 9.09 14.09
C VAL A 147 -9.56 8.14 13.95
N GLY A 148 -8.89 8.17 12.80
CA GLY A 148 -7.70 7.34 12.54
C GLY A 148 -6.52 7.74 13.43
N LEU A 149 -6.21 9.03 13.48
CA LEU A 149 -5.09 9.58 14.24
C LEU A 149 -5.26 9.43 15.76
N SER A 150 -6.50 9.44 16.27
CA SER A 150 -6.75 9.25 17.71
C SER A 150 -6.38 7.85 18.22
N ARG A 151 -6.00 6.92 17.34
CA ARG A 151 -5.57 5.56 17.69
C ARG A 151 -4.08 5.48 18.06
N PHE A 152 -3.31 6.57 17.88
CA PHE A 152 -1.88 6.62 18.17
C PHE A 152 -1.58 7.45 19.42
N GLU A 153 -0.75 6.90 20.31
CA GLU A 153 -0.29 7.59 21.52
C GLU A 153 0.99 8.41 21.29
N THR A 154 1.84 7.98 20.36
CA THR A 154 3.10 8.65 20.02
C THR A 154 3.27 8.65 18.50
N PRO A 155 2.95 9.75 17.82
CA PRO A 155 2.98 9.81 16.37
C PRO A 155 4.42 9.80 15.83
N ASP A 156 4.63 9.14 14.69
CA ASP A 156 5.82 9.33 13.87
C ASP A 156 5.79 10.66 13.09
N ARG A 157 6.83 10.93 12.29
CA ARG A 157 6.97 12.21 11.58
C ARG A 157 5.80 12.51 10.63
N ILE A 158 5.23 11.50 9.99
CA ILE A 158 4.10 11.68 9.06
C ILE A 158 2.78 11.74 9.83
N GLU A 159 2.63 10.94 10.88
CA GLU A 159 1.46 10.97 11.77
C GLU A 159 1.34 12.29 12.56
N ALA A 160 2.45 13.02 12.72
CA ALA A 160 2.49 14.33 13.38
C ALA A 160 2.10 15.51 12.46
N GLU A 161 1.80 15.25 11.18
CA GLU A 161 1.35 16.29 10.26
C GLU A 161 -0.03 16.85 10.66
N PRO A 162 -0.37 18.09 10.25
CA PRO A 162 -1.64 18.68 10.64
C PRO A 162 -2.84 17.99 9.97
N LEU A 163 -4.04 18.12 10.56
CA LEU A 163 -5.23 17.40 10.09
C LEU A 163 -5.57 17.65 8.60
N ASP A 164 -5.32 18.85 8.08
CA ASP A 164 -5.58 19.21 6.69
C ASP A 164 -4.68 18.43 5.71
N PHE A 165 -3.44 18.10 6.12
CA PHE A 165 -2.56 17.18 5.38
C PHE A 165 -3.25 15.82 5.21
N HIS A 166 -3.71 15.22 6.31
CA HIS A 166 -4.36 13.91 6.25
C HIS A 166 -5.71 13.93 5.51
N GLN A 167 -6.43 15.06 5.53
CA GLN A 167 -7.61 15.25 4.70
C GLN A 167 -7.28 15.26 3.20
N ARG A 168 -6.19 15.93 2.79
CA ARG A 168 -5.70 15.88 1.39
C ARG A 168 -5.29 14.47 1.00
N VAL A 169 -4.59 13.75 1.88
CA VAL A 169 -4.21 12.34 1.68
C VAL A 169 -5.43 11.46 1.45
N ARG A 170 -6.43 11.53 2.34
CA ARG A 170 -7.68 10.76 2.21
C ARG A 170 -8.38 11.06 0.89
N LYS A 171 -8.53 12.35 0.55
CA LYS A 171 -9.15 12.76 -0.71
C LYS A 171 -8.40 12.17 -1.91
N SER A 172 -7.07 12.22 -1.91
CA SER A 172 -6.26 11.67 -2.99
C SER A 172 -6.45 10.16 -3.16
N PHE A 173 -6.56 9.39 -2.08
CA PHE A 173 -6.86 7.96 -2.18
C PHE A 173 -8.24 7.70 -2.80
N LEU A 174 -9.26 8.46 -2.39
CA LEU A 174 -10.61 8.33 -2.94
C LEU A 174 -10.65 8.71 -4.43
N ASP A 175 -9.93 9.75 -4.83
CA ASP A 175 -9.82 10.16 -6.23
C ASP A 175 -9.12 9.06 -7.07
N LEU A 176 -8.04 8.44 -6.56
CA LEU A 176 -7.36 7.32 -7.22
C LEU A 176 -8.29 6.12 -7.38
N ALA A 177 -9.03 5.75 -6.33
CA ALA A 177 -9.97 4.64 -6.38
C ALA A 177 -11.14 4.89 -7.35
N ALA A 178 -11.62 6.14 -7.42
CA ALA A 178 -12.68 6.52 -8.36
C ALA A 178 -12.21 6.49 -9.82
N ALA A 179 -10.91 6.70 -10.07
CA ALA A 179 -10.33 6.67 -11.41
C ALA A 179 -10.08 5.25 -11.96
N ASP A 180 -9.99 4.24 -11.09
CA ASP A 180 -9.74 2.85 -11.47
C ASP A 180 -10.65 1.86 -10.71
N PRO A 181 -11.98 1.94 -10.87
CA PRO A 181 -12.93 1.16 -10.07
C PRO A 181 -12.84 -0.37 -10.30
N GLU A 182 -12.17 -0.82 -11.36
CA GLU A 182 -11.96 -2.24 -11.65
C GLU A 182 -10.89 -2.85 -10.74
N HIS A 183 -9.87 -2.08 -10.36
CA HIS A 183 -8.75 -2.54 -9.53
C HIS A 183 -8.81 -2.01 -8.09
N TYR A 184 -9.87 -1.29 -7.72
CA TYR A 184 -10.07 -0.81 -6.36
C TYR A 184 -11.32 -1.37 -5.70
N VAL A 185 -11.22 -1.53 -4.38
CA VAL A 185 -12.39 -1.56 -3.50
C VAL A 185 -12.17 -0.55 -2.39
N VAL A 186 -13.18 0.30 -2.15
CA VAL A 186 -13.20 1.21 -1.00
C VAL A 186 -14.08 0.59 0.08
N ILE A 187 -13.51 0.39 1.27
CA ILE A 187 -14.21 -0.21 2.42
C ILE A 187 -14.17 0.78 3.58
N ASP A 188 -15.33 1.02 4.18
CA ASP A 188 -15.46 1.81 5.40
C ASP A 188 -14.77 1.13 6.59
N ALA A 189 -13.63 1.70 7.02
CA ALA A 189 -12.82 1.23 8.13
C ALA A 189 -13.35 1.64 9.53
N GLY A 190 -14.52 2.29 9.58
CA GLY A 190 -15.28 2.52 10.80
C GLY A 190 -16.14 1.31 11.25
N ARG A 191 -16.29 0.30 10.38
CA ARG A 191 -17.06 -0.92 10.65
C ARG A 191 -16.31 -1.91 11.55
N ASP A 192 -17.03 -2.97 11.96
CA ASP A 192 -16.43 -4.08 12.71
C ASP A 192 -15.29 -4.74 11.90
N GLN A 193 -14.23 -5.15 12.60
CA GLN A 193 -13.04 -5.74 12.02
C GLN A 193 -13.35 -7.00 11.19
N GLN A 194 -14.26 -7.85 11.66
CA GLN A 194 -14.62 -9.10 10.98
C GLN A 194 -15.47 -8.83 9.74
N ASP A 195 -16.34 -7.83 9.79
CA ASP A 195 -17.13 -7.42 8.63
C ASP A 195 -16.27 -6.82 7.52
N ILE A 196 -15.28 -5.99 7.88
CA ILE A 196 -14.27 -5.49 6.94
C ILE A 196 -13.51 -6.67 6.33
N HIS A 197 -13.02 -7.60 7.16
CA HIS A 197 -12.24 -8.74 6.69
C HIS A 197 -13.02 -9.62 5.70
N ARG A 198 -14.30 -9.88 6.00
CA ARG A 198 -15.19 -10.67 5.14
C ARG A 198 -15.36 -10.02 3.76
N GLU A 199 -15.57 -8.72 3.71
CA GLU A 199 -15.69 -7.99 2.45
C GLU A 199 -14.37 -8.00 1.64
N ILE A 200 -13.22 -7.89 2.32
CA ILE A 200 -11.92 -8.03 1.67
C ILE A 200 -11.80 -9.41 1.03
N VAL A 201 -12.14 -10.47 1.76
CA VAL A 201 -12.13 -11.85 1.26
C VAL A 201 -13.00 -12.00 0.02
N ASP A 202 -14.25 -11.53 0.08
CA ASP A 202 -15.20 -11.61 -1.04
C ASP A 202 -14.66 -10.92 -2.31
N ARG A 203 -13.87 -9.86 -2.15
CA ARG A 203 -13.26 -9.10 -3.27
C ARG A 203 -11.96 -9.71 -3.76
N VAL A 204 -11.23 -10.43 -2.92
CA VAL A 204 -9.98 -11.12 -3.27
C VAL A 204 -10.23 -12.46 -3.94
N GLU A 205 -11.23 -13.22 -3.49
CA GLU A 205 -11.53 -14.57 -3.96
C GLU A 205 -11.59 -14.70 -5.50
N PRO A 206 -12.20 -13.78 -6.27
CA PRO A 206 -12.25 -13.88 -7.73
C PRO A 206 -10.89 -13.92 -8.41
N TRP A 207 -9.86 -13.30 -7.80
CA TRP A 207 -8.49 -13.22 -8.30
C TRP A 207 -7.69 -14.49 -8.05
N LEU A 208 -8.09 -15.32 -7.07
CA LEU A 208 -7.39 -16.56 -6.72
C LEU A 208 -7.36 -17.57 -7.88
N ARG A 209 -8.26 -17.44 -8.85
CA ARG A 209 -8.24 -18.23 -10.10
C ARG A 209 -6.96 -18.04 -10.92
N GLN A 210 -6.21 -16.96 -10.70
CA GLN A 210 -4.92 -16.71 -11.36
C GLN A 210 -3.76 -17.45 -10.69
N VAL A 211 -3.93 -17.84 -9.42
CA VAL A 211 -2.99 -18.75 -8.74
C VAL A 211 -3.17 -20.10 -9.42
N ARG A 212 -2.20 -20.49 -10.26
CA ARG A 212 -2.22 -21.81 -10.89
C ARG A 212 -2.20 -22.84 -9.76
N ALA A 213 -3.24 -23.68 -9.68
CA ALA A 213 -3.08 -24.98 -9.06
C ALA A 213 -2.03 -25.71 -9.90
N ASP A 214 -0.99 -26.23 -9.25
CA ASP A 214 0.14 -26.88 -9.88
C ASP A 214 -0.29 -27.80 -11.05
N ALA A 215 0.42 -27.66 -12.16
CA ALA A 215 0.39 -28.62 -13.27
C ALA A 215 1.14 -29.91 -12.88
#